data_AF-A0A821WB24-F1
#
_entry.id   AF-A0A821WB24-F1
#
_cell.length_a   1.000
_cell.length_b   1.000
_cell.length_c   1.000
_cell.angle_alpha   90.00
_cell.angle_beta   90.00
_cell.angle_gamma   90.00
#
_symmetry.space_group_name_H-M   'P 1'
#
loop_
_entity.id
_entity.type
_entity.pdbx_description
1 polymer ?
#
loop_
_entity_poly.entity_id
_entity_poly.type
_entity_poly.pdbx_seq_one_letter_code
_entity_poly.pdbx_strand_id
1 'polypeptide(L)'
;NVCELDLIFHVDKVHYILQELCLGGMVLETNMNEIVARFDEQSKLEKQEAGMTVGPTKAMTALKEMNLPQKIKDMKLSDLNLNLRF
;
A
#
# COMPACT_ATOMS: atom_id res chain seq x y z
N ASN A 1 11.56 12.09 -22.06
CA ASN A 1 10.90 13.40 -22.24
C ASN A 1 9.51 13.29 -21.67
N VAL A 2 9.02 14.28 -20.92
CA VAL A 2 7.69 14.30 -20.30
C VAL A 2 6.92 15.49 -20.86
N CYS A 3 5.63 15.31 -21.15
CA CYS A 3 4.76 16.41 -21.59
C CYS A 3 3.54 16.56 -20.65
N GLU A 4 2.85 17.69 -20.73
CA GLU A 4 1.65 17.97 -19.90
C GLU A 4 0.60 16.86 -20.00
N LEU A 5 0.47 16.27 -21.20
CA LEU A 5 -0.46 15.18 -21.47
C LEU A 5 -0.17 13.94 -20.58
N ASP A 6 1.11 13.67 -20.28
CA ASP A 6 1.51 12.57 -19.40
C ASP A 6 1.05 12.81 -17.96
N LEU A 7 1.08 14.06 -17.49
CA LEU A 7 0.59 14.41 -16.15
C LEU A 7 -0.93 14.25 -16.06
N ILE A 8 -1.65 14.64 -17.12
CA ILE A 8 -3.12 14.58 -17.16
C ILE A 8 -3.61 13.14 -17.24
N PHE A 9 -3.04 12.33 -18.14
CA PHE A 9 -3.53 10.97 -18.36
C PHE A 9 -2.94 9.94 -17.41
N HIS A 10 -1.85 10.22 -16.71
CA HIS A 10 -1.21 9.28 -15.79
C HIS A 10 -1.08 9.86 -14.38
N VAL A 11 -2.13 10.55 -13.92
CA VAL A 11 -2.20 11.17 -12.60
C VAL A 11 -1.96 10.18 -11.46
N ASP A 12 -2.35 8.92 -11.62
CA ASP A 12 -2.11 7.87 -10.61
C ASP A 12 -0.61 7.66 -10.37
N LYS A 13 0.17 7.54 -11.45
CA LYS A 13 1.63 7.39 -11.37
C LYS A 13 2.29 8.62 -10.76
N VAL A 14 1.79 9.81 -11.09
CA VAL A 14 2.25 11.07 -10.49
C VAL A 14 1.97 11.07 -8.99
N HIS A 15 0.79 10.61 -8.55
CA HIS A 15 0.46 10.51 -7.14
C HIS A 15 1.34 9.52 -6.37
N TYR A 16 1.77 8.41 -6.97
CA TYR A 16 2.72 7.50 -6.32
C TYR A 16 4.07 8.18 -6.09
N ILE A 17 4.58 8.86 -7.11
CA ILE A 17 5.86 9.59 -6.99
C ILE A 17 5.76 10.71 -5.94
N LEU A 18 4.64 11.45 -5.91
CA LEU A 18 4.43 12.51 -4.92
C LEU A 18 4.35 11.97 -3.50
N GLN A 19 3.77 10.79 -3.29
CA GLN A 19 3.70 10.14 -1.97
C GLN A 19 5.08 9.73 -1.44
N GLU A 20 6.02 9.37 -2.31
CA GLU A 20 7.41 9.13 -1.89
C GLU A 20 8.15 10.43 -1.56
N LEU A 21 7.75 11.55 -2.16
CA LEU A 21 8.43 12.83 -2.01
C LEU A 21 7.93 13.63 -0.81
N CYS A 22 6.62 13.70 -0.59
CA CYS A 22 6.05 14.44 0.53
C CYS A 22 4.70 13.90 1.01
N LEU A 23 4.45 14.03 2.32
CA LEU A 23 3.17 13.69 2.93
C LEU A 23 2.86 14.66 4.07
N GLY A 24 1.63 15.15 4.13
CA GLY A 24 1.20 16.08 5.19
C GLY A 24 2.01 17.38 5.24
N GLY A 25 2.56 17.82 4.11
CA GLY A 25 3.42 19.02 4.03
C GLY A 25 4.87 18.82 4.47
N MET A 26 5.27 17.59 4.82
CA MET A 26 6.65 17.23 5.16
C MET A 26 7.32 16.51 4.00
N VAL A 27 8.61 16.75 3.80
CA VAL A 27 9.43 16.03 2.81
C VAL A 27 9.83 14.67 3.38
N LEU A 28 9.64 13.60 2.62
CA LEU A 28 9.95 12.23 3.03
C LEU A 28 11.28 11.78 2.44
N GLU A 29 11.38 11.78 1.10
CA GLU A 29 12.58 11.37 0.38
C GLU A 29 13.01 12.44 -0.63
N THR A 30 14.32 12.59 -0.79
CA THR A 30 14.93 13.54 -1.73
C THR A 30 15.91 12.87 -2.69
N ASN A 31 16.33 11.65 -2.39
CA ASN A 31 17.19 10.86 -3.25
C ASN A 31 16.36 10.28 -4.41
N MET A 32 16.67 10.72 -5.62
CA MET A 32 15.98 10.29 -6.83
C MET A 32 16.06 8.77 -7.07
N ASN A 33 17.17 8.13 -6.70
CA ASN A 33 17.33 6.69 -6.90
C ASN A 33 16.42 5.87 -5.98
N GLU A 34 16.27 6.30 -4.72
CA GLU A 34 15.35 5.66 -3.77
C GLU A 34 13.90 5.81 -4.23
N ILE A 35 13.50 7.03 -4.63
CA ILE A 35 12.15 7.32 -5.13
C ILE A 35 11.79 6.41 -6.32
N VAL A 36 12.69 6.29 -7.30
CA VAL A 36 12.46 5.45 -8.48
C VAL A 36 12.42 3.96 -8.11
N ALA A 37 13.29 3.50 -7.20
CA ALA A 37 13.29 2.11 -6.74
C ALA A 37 11.96 1.73 -6.07
N ARG A 38 11.44 2.59 -5.18
CA ARG A 38 10.14 2.35 -4.52
C ARG A 38 8.97 2.40 -5.48
N PHE A 39 9.00 3.34 -6.43
CA PHE A 39 8.00 3.40 -7.50
C PHE A 39 7.95 2.10 -8.33
N ASP A 40 9.11 1.55 -8.71
CA ASP A 40 9.18 0.30 -9.47
C ASP A 40 8.70 -0.92 -8.66
N GLU A 41 8.96 -0.95 -7.35
CA GLU A 41 8.45 -1.98 -6.45
C GLU A 41 6.91 -1.93 -6.36
N GLN A 42 6.34 -0.73 -6.16
CA GLN A 42 4.88 -0.54 -6.16
C GLN A 42 4.25 -0.96 -7.49
N SER A 43 4.86 -0.59 -8.62
CA SER A 43 4.36 -1.00 -9.94
C SER A 43 4.38 -2.52 -10.14
N LYS A 44 5.30 -3.26 -9.52
CA LYS A 44 5.32 -4.72 -9.54
C LYS A 44 4.19 -5.31 -8.68
N LEU A 45 3.95 -4.74 -7.51
CA LEU A 45 2.87 -5.17 -6.61
C LEU A 45 1.50 -4.97 -7.25
N GLU A 46 1.24 -3.81 -7.85
CA GLU A 46 -0.02 -3.55 -8.56
C GLU A 46 -0.31 -4.57 -9.66
N LYS A 47 0.71 -5.00 -10.41
CA LYS A 47 0.58 -6.04 -11.43
C LYS A 47 0.29 -7.41 -10.83
N GLN A 48 0.85 -7.71 -9.66
CA GLN A 48 0.55 -8.94 -8.92
C GLN A 48 -0.89 -8.92 -8.38
N GLU A 49 -1.35 -7.77 -7.88
CA GLU A 49 -2.69 -7.59 -7.34
C GLU A 49 -3.78 -7.59 -8.41
N ALA A 50 -3.50 -7.04 -9.61
CA ALA A 50 -4.39 -7.14 -10.76
C ALA A 50 -4.67 -8.61 -11.17
N GLY A 51 -3.69 -9.51 -10.97
CA GLY A 51 -3.84 -10.95 -11.14
C GLY A 51 -4.57 -11.67 -9.99
N MET A 52 -4.91 -10.94 -8.93
CA MET A 52 -5.54 -11.43 -7.71
C MET A 52 -7.06 -11.17 -7.68
N THR A 53 -7.60 -10.62 -8.77
CA THR A 53 -9.04 -10.52 -8.97
C THR A 53 -9.67 -11.92 -9.14
N VAL A 54 -10.26 -12.36 -8.02
CA VAL A 54 -11.43 -13.25 -7.86
C VAL A 54 -11.30 -14.73 -8.24
N GLY A 55 -10.86 -15.52 -7.25
CA GLY A 55 -11.28 -16.91 -7.11
C GLY A 55 -11.33 -17.30 -5.62
N PRO A 56 -12.46 -17.79 -5.06
CA PRO A 56 -12.56 -18.17 -3.64
C PRO A 56 -11.47 -19.16 -3.20
N THR A 57 -10.93 -19.95 -4.13
CA THR A 57 -9.89 -20.95 -3.88
C THR A 57 -8.54 -20.35 -3.46
N LYS A 58 -8.12 -19.19 -4.00
CA LYS A 58 -6.82 -18.57 -3.66
C LYS A 58 -6.83 -17.84 -2.32
N ALA A 59 -7.93 -17.15 -1.99
CA ALA A 59 -8.13 -16.58 -0.66
C ALA A 59 -8.10 -17.67 0.42
N MET A 60 -8.78 -18.80 0.20
CA MET A 60 -8.75 -19.95 1.12
C MET A 60 -7.35 -20.57 1.26
N THR A 61 -6.51 -20.49 0.23
CA THR A 61 -5.13 -21.02 0.27
C THR A 61 -4.21 -20.11 1.07
N ALA A 62 -4.28 -18.78 0.86
CA ALA A 62 -3.53 -17.81 1.67
C ALA A 62 -3.98 -17.82 3.15
N LEU A 63 -5.28 -17.98 3.41
CA LEU A 63 -5.83 -18.16 4.77
C LEU A 63 -5.40 -19.48 5.44
N LYS A 64 -4.93 -20.46 4.67
CA LYS A 64 -4.41 -21.73 5.20
C LYS A 64 -2.92 -21.61 5.55
N GLU A 65 -2.17 -20.83 4.78
CA GLU A 65 -0.74 -20.56 5.03
C GLU A 65 -0.52 -19.56 6.17
N MET A 66 -1.39 -18.56 6.27
CA MET A 66 -1.50 -17.70 7.44
C MET A 66 -2.39 -18.41 8.46
N ASN A 67 -1.84 -19.01 9.52
CA ASN A 67 -2.55 -19.73 10.61
C ASN A 67 -3.64 -18.90 11.36
N LEU A 68 -4.70 -18.47 10.65
CA LEU A 68 -5.71 -17.53 11.11
C LEU A 68 -6.73 -18.11 12.11
N PRO A 69 -7.14 -19.40 12.09
CA PRO A 69 -8.18 -19.86 13.01
C PRO A 69 -7.75 -19.84 14.48
N GLN A 70 -6.44 -19.88 14.76
CA GLN A 70 -5.92 -19.76 16.13
C GLN A 70 -5.79 -18.29 16.59
N LYS A 71 -5.35 -17.38 15.70
CA LYS A 71 -5.04 -15.98 16.05
C LYS A 71 -6.26 -15.10 16.32
N ILE A 72 -7.44 -15.46 15.81
CA ILE A 72 -8.68 -14.71 16.03
C ILE A 72 -9.23 -14.93 17.45
N LYS A 73 -8.92 -16.07 18.10
CA LYS A 73 -9.39 -16.35 19.47
C LYS A 73 -8.65 -15.52 20.53
N ASP A 74 -7.40 -15.12 20.25
CA ASP A 74 -6.56 -14.38 21.19
C ASP A 74 -6.65 -12.85 21.03
N MET A 75 -7.30 -12.35 19.98
CA MET A 75 -7.71 -10.94 19.89
C MET A 75 -8.95 -10.68 20.74
N LYS A 76 -8.87 -11.02 22.04
CA LYS A 76 -9.84 -10.52 23.00
C LYS A 76 -9.59 -9.02 23.11
N LEU A 77 -10.55 -8.26 22.61
CA LEU A 77 -10.67 -6.81 22.65
C LEU A 77 -10.64 -6.32 24.12
N SER A 78 -9.45 -6.23 24.73
CA SER A 78 -9.30 -5.94 26.16
C SER A 78 -8.74 -4.55 26.46
N ASP A 79 -8.12 -3.86 25.49
CA ASP A 79 -7.28 -2.68 25.83
C ASP A 79 -7.51 -1.46 24.93
N LEU A 80 -8.75 -1.20 24.49
CA LEU A 80 -9.10 0.13 23.97
C LEU A 80 -9.64 1.03 25.08
N ASN A 81 -8.81 1.28 26.11
CA ASN A 81 -9.01 2.44 26.99
C ASN A 81 -8.45 3.67 26.28
N LEU A 82 -9.27 4.24 25.40
CA LEU A 82 -8.96 5.51 24.75
C LEU A 82 -9.40 6.65 25.69
N ASN A 83 -8.55 7.00 26.68
CA ASN A 83 -8.76 8.17 27.50
C ASN A 83 -8.32 9.44 26.75
N LEU A 84 -9.21 10.01 25.93
CA LEU A 84 -9.07 11.37 25.45
C LEU A 84 -9.71 12.33 26.47
N ARG A 85 -8.86 13.02 27.24
CA ARG A 85 -9.23 14.28 27.91
C ARG A 85 -9.12 15.41 26.88
N PHE A 86 -10.25 16.03 26.59
CA PHE A 86 -10.31 17.40 26.08
C PHE A 86 -10.04 18.39 27.21
#